data_AF-A0A554M4C2-F1
#
_entry.id   AF-A0A554M4C2-F1
#
_cell.length_a   1.000
_cell.length_b   1.000
_cell.length_c   1.000
_cell.angle_alpha   90.00
_cell.angle_beta   90.00
_cell.angle_gamma   90.00
#
_symmetry.space_group_name_H-M   'P 1'
#
loop_
_entity.id
_entity.type
_entity.pdbx_description
1 polymer ?
#
loop_
_entity_poly.entity_id
_entity_poly.type
_entity_poly.pdbx_seq_one_letter_code
_entity_poly.pdbx_strand_id
1 'polypeptide(L)'
;MVEIRNKATLPSEARMPPEYSASRGGSPLLTRREMCHGLLASVIMGRFLRHVHADEPIPSALVTSGAKKTGTIVIVGGSNRLPDGSYPTEIEDLFLELVERTGGEEAGVVVIPTASETAENMNADYFFRPKKRPASLEKLHTRSRDTANTSAFTEPIRRAVGVWVAGGDQRRWVNAYGGTLLEQELHDVVHRGGVFAATSAGAALVSVESILGGDPAEMGTGIGMVKGGIFDMHLDRGRLPRLLGVVKSRPGCVGFGLDADTALIIQGTRGRVFGAGNMRICVHPSGAEKPSIDVFSNGDTVDLNTLKVTIVPNEERPAPANVTVGAP
;
A
#
# COMPACT_ATOMS: atom_id res chain seq x y z
N MET A 1 4.19 23.05 -14.40
CA MET A 1 2.92 22.32 -14.61
C MET A 1 3.21 20.82 -14.53
N VAL A 2 2.58 20.12 -13.59
CA VAL A 2 2.67 18.66 -13.40
C VAL A 2 1.57 18.01 -14.25
N GLU A 3 1.84 16.87 -14.89
CA GLU A 3 0.80 16.13 -15.62
C GLU A 3 0.09 15.19 -14.65
N ILE A 4 -1.16 15.53 -14.30
CA ILE A 4 -2.02 14.72 -13.42
C ILE A 4 -3.02 13.98 -14.32
N ARG A 5 -3.01 12.65 -14.28
CA ARG A 5 -3.95 11.81 -15.03
C ARG A 5 -4.91 11.12 -14.05
N ASN A 6 -6.21 11.26 -14.28
CA ASN A 6 -7.25 10.61 -13.48
C ASN A 6 -7.69 9.33 -14.21
N LYS A 7 -7.61 8.17 -13.55
CA LYS A 7 -7.89 6.85 -14.17
C LYS A 7 -9.23 6.23 -13.79
N ALA A 8 -10.12 6.97 -13.13
CA ALA A 8 -11.44 6.48 -12.71
C ALA A 8 -12.24 5.85 -13.87
N THR A 9 -12.71 4.61 -13.68
CA THR A 9 -13.65 3.95 -14.59
C THR A 9 -15.10 4.39 -14.32
N LEU A 10 -15.50 5.51 -14.96
CA LEU A 10 -16.86 6.00 -15.37
C LEU A 10 -17.94 6.38 -14.30
N PRO A 11 -18.97 7.20 -14.64
CA PRO A 11 -19.06 8.34 -15.56
C PRO A 11 -19.22 9.70 -14.82
N SER A 12 -19.15 10.79 -15.60
CA SER A 12 -19.25 12.18 -15.15
C SER A 12 -20.57 12.50 -14.46
N GLU A 13 -20.56 12.69 -13.14
CA GLU A 13 -21.41 13.63 -12.39
C GLU A 13 -21.11 13.47 -10.89
N ALA A 14 -20.08 14.16 -10.42
CA ALA A 14 -20.02 14.76 -9.08
C ALA A 14 -18.63 15.35 -8.84
N ARG A 15 -18.63 16.50 -8.15
CA ARG A 15 -17.50 17.16 -7.49
C ARG A 15 -16.81 18.25 -8.31
N MET A 16 -17.48 19.40 -8.30
CA MET A 16 -16.85 20.72 -8.31
C MET A 16 -15.80 20.81 -7.19
N PRO A 17 -14.59 21.33 -7.45
CA PRO A 17 -13.68 21.76 -6.39
C PRO A 17 -14.17 23.08 -5.76
N PRO A 18 -13.86 23.38 -4.49
CA PRO A 18 -14.16 24.67 -3.90
C PRO A 18 -13.30 25.77 -4.57
N GLU A 19 -13.96 26.83 -5.03
CA GLU A 19 -13.34 28.00 -5.65
C GLU A 19 -12.47 28.77 -4.64
N TYR A 20 -11.24 29.08 -5.03
CA TYR A 20 -10.38 30.05 -4.36
C TYR A 20 -10.45 31.36 -5.18
N SER A 21 -11.03 32.40 -4.59
CA SER A 21 -11.18 33.70 -5.24
C SER A 21 -9.82 34.42 -5.37
N ALA A 22 -9.50 34.91 -6.56
CA ALA A 22 -8.57 36.01 -6.76
C ALA A 22 -9.15 36.95 -7.83
N SER A 23 -9.16 38.25 -7.51
CA SER A 23 -9.83 39.31 -8.26
C SER A 23 -8.94 39.93 -9.35
N ARG A 24 -9.60 40.70 -10.24
CA ARG A 24 -9.12 41.60 -11.33
C ARG A 24 -8.96 40.88 -12.68
N GLY A 25 -9.53 41.30 -13.80
CA GLY A 25 -10.30 42.48 -14.20
C GLY A 25 -10.11 42.68 -15.72
N GLY A 26 -11.18 42.98 -16.47
CA GLY A 26 -11.11 43.60 -17.81
C GLY A 26 -11.13 42.68 -19.05
N SER A 27 -12.33 42.51 -19.61
CA SER A 27 -12.65 42.15 -21.01
C SER A 27 -12.35 43.34 -21.99
N PRO A 28 -12.51 43.27 -23.34
CA PRO A 28 -13.42 42.40 -24.10
C PRO A 28 -13.05 41.87 -25.52
N LEU A 29 -13.79 40.82 -25.90
CA LEU A 29 -14.49 40.54 -27.18
C LEU A 29 -13.74 40.49 -28.52
N LEU A 30 -13.91 39.37 -29.23
CA LEU A 30 -14.35 39.36 -30.64
C LEU A 30 -14.93 37.99 -31.05
N THR A 31 -15.98 38.05 -31.87
CA THR A 31 -16.94 37.01 -32.26
C THR A 31 -16.87 36.69 -33.76
N ARG A 32 -17.12 35.42 -34.13
CA ARG A 32 -17.75 34.88 -35.39
C ARG A 32 -17.42 33.37 -35.44
N ARG A 33 -18.31 32.37 -35.49
CA ARG A 33 -19.55 32.04 -36.25
C ARG A 33 -19.32 31.62 -37.70
N GLU A 34 -19.53 30.31 -37.98
CA GLU A 34 -20.26 29.65 -39.11
C GLU A 34 -19.68 28.22 -39.38
N MET A 35 -20.46 27.12 -39.22
CA MET A 35 -21.31 26.37 -40.21
C MET A 35 -20.49 25.72 -41.35
N CYS A 36 -20.72 24.52 -41.90
CA CYS A 36 -21.62 23.35 -41.76
C CYS A 36 -21.13 22.31 -42.82
N HIS A 37 -21.79 21.13 -42.88
CA HIS A 37 -21.67 19.98 -43.83
C HIS A 37 -20.61 18.93 -43.43
N GLY A 38 -20.89 17.64 -43.20
CA GLY A 38 -22.01 16.76 -43.55
C GLY A 38 -21.58 15.76 -44.63
N LEU A 39 -21.35 14.47 -44.30
CA LEU A 39 -21.70 13.33 -45.16
C LEU A 39 -21.64 11.98 -44.42
N LEU A 40 -22.36 11.03 -45.01
CA LEU A 40 -22.94 9.78 -44.52
C LEU A 40 -22.00 8.58 -44.26
N ALA A 41 -22.55 7.71 -43.40
CA ALA A 41 -22.36 6.30 -43.11
C ALA A 41 -21.77 5.34 -44.18
N SER A 42 -21.06 4.32 -43.67
CA SER A 42 -21.19 2.93 -44.14
C SER A 42 -20.79 1.92 -43.05
N VAL A 43 -21.73 1.04 -42.71
CA VAL A 43 -21.59 -0.15 -41.86
C VAL A 43 -21.05 -1.30 -42.71
N ILE A 44 -20.00 -1.99 -42.27
CA ILE A 44 -19.68 -3.35 -42.74
C ILE A 44 -19.33 -4.23 -41.53
N MET A 45 -20.20 -5.20 -41.29
CA MET A 45 -20.04 -6.36 -40.42
C MET A 45 -19.15 -7.39 -41.12
N GLY A 46 -18.11 -7.90 -40.44
CA GLY A 46 -17.25 -8.95 -40.99
C GLY A 46 -16.45 -9.67 -39.90
N ARG A 47 -17.07 -10.65 -39.25
CA ARG A 47 -16.40 -11.69 -38.45
C ARG A 47 -15.39 -12.45 -39.33
N PHE A 48 -14.18 -12.71 -38.84
CA PHE A 48 -13.49 -13.99 -39.01
C PHE A 48 -12.33 -14.10 -38.00
N LEU A 49 -12.57 -14.79 -36.89
CA LEU A 49 -11.53 -15.43 -36.09
C LEU A 49 -11.08 -16.69 -36.85
N ARG A 50 -9.78 -16.83 -37.13
CA ARG A 50 -9.18 -18.13 -37.42
C ARG A 50 -8.31 -18.51 -36.23
N HIS A 51 -8.85 -19.39 -35.40
CA HIS A 51 -8.06 -20.21 -34.49
C HIS A 51 -7.35 -21.28 -35.31
N VAL A 52 -6.03 -21.39 -35.14
CA VAL A 52 -5.28 -22.59 -35.52
C VAL A 52 -4.99 -23.31 -34.22
N HIS A 53 -5.70 -24.42 -34.00
CA HIS A 53 -5.31 -25.46 -33.05
C HIS A 53 -4.26 -26.33 -33.72
N ALA A 54 -3.20 -26.65 -32.98
CA ALA A 54 -2.40 -27.84 -33.19
C ALA A 54 -2.16 -28.46 -31.81
N ASP A 55 -2.38 -29.77 -31.76
CA ASP A 55 -2.67 -30.60 -30.60
C ASP A 55 -1.57 -30.64 -29.53
N GLU A 56 -1.98 -30.64 -28.26
CA GLU A 56 -1.14 -31.00 -27.12
C GLU A 56 -0.91 -32.53 -27.08
N PRO A 57 0.31 -33.01 -26.76
CA PRO A 57 0.47 -34.32 -26.16
C PRO A 57 0.15 -34.21 -24.66
N ILE A 58 -0.75 -35.07 -24.17
CA ILE A 58 -1.00 -35.27 -22.73
C ILE A 58 0.07 -36.22 -22.16
N PRO A 59 0.83 -35.84 -21.12
CA PRO A 59 1.41 -36.78 -20.18
C PRO A 59 0.53 -36.89 -18.94
N SER A 60 0.20 -38.13 -18.62
CA SER A 60 -0.60 -38.54 -17.47
C SER A 60 0.08 -38.28 -16.13
N ALA A 61 -0.71 -37.77 -15.19
CA ALA A 61 -0.66 -37.84 -13.72
C ALA A 61 0.61 -37.39 -12.94
N LEU A 62 0.41 -36.37 -12.10
CA LEU A 62 0.93 -36.30 -10.73
C LEU A 62 -0.01 -35.44 -9.87
N VAL A 63 -0.76 -36.09 -8.98
CA VAL A 63 -1.47 -35.42 -7.89
C VAL A 63 -0.43 -35.06 -6.82
N THR A 64 -0.22 -33.76 -6.57
CA THR A 64 0.09 -33.22 -5.24
C THR A 64 -0.14 -31.70 -5.16
N SER A 65 -0.96 -31.32 -4.18
CA SER A 65 -1.04 -30.05 -3.42
C SER A 65 -1.27 -28.70 -4.12
N GLY A 66 -2.47 -28.16 -3.89
CA GLY A 66 -2.80 -26.77 -3.55
C GLY A 66 -2.03 -25.62 -4.23
N ALA A 67 -2.74 -24.81 -5.01
CA ALA A 67 -2.27 -23.49 -5.41
C ALA A 67 -1.74 -22.73 -4.18
N LYS A 68 -0.46 -22.33 -4.20
CA LYS A 68 0.18 -21.59 -3.11
C LYS A 68 -0.66 -20.33 -2.83
N LYS A 69 -1.35 -20.26 -1.70
CA LYS A 69 -2.17 -19.09 -1.33
C LYS A 69 -1.24 -17.89 -1.22
N THR A 70 -1.39 -16.91 -2.10
CA THR A 70 -0.67 -15.63 -1.99
C THR A 70 -1.28 -14.83 -0.85
N GLY A 71 -0.46 -14.42 0.13
CA GLY A 71 -0.91 -13.57 1.22
C GLY A 71 -1.35 -12.19 0.75
N THR A 72 -1.96 -11.45 1.67
CA THR A 72 -2.51 -10.11 1.41
C THR A 72 -1.72 -9.07 2.20
N ILE A 73 -1.35 -7.97 1.54
CA ILE A 73 -0.73 -6.80 2.18
C ILE A 73 -1.71 -5.63 2.12
N VAL A 74 -2.01 -4.99 3.25
CA VAL A 74 -2.88 -3.82 3.35
C VAL A 74 -2.07 -2.63 3.84
N ILE A 75 -1.91 -1.63 3.00
CA ILE A 75 -1.09 -0.44 3.27
C ILE A 75 -2.04 0.74 3.48
N VAL A 76 -2.05 1.34 4.67
CA VAL A 76 -3.06 2.33 5.07
C VAL A 76 -2.42 3.71 5.29
N GLY A 77 -3.00 4.75 4.69
CA GLY A 77 -2.55 6.14 4.75
C GLY A 77 -2.58 6.79 6.15
N GLY A 78 -3.11 6.09 7.15
CA GLY A 78 -3.50 6.64 8.45
C GLY A 78 -4.99 6.97 8.49
N SER A 79 -5.45 7.54 9.61
CA SER A 79 -6.88 7.85 9.80
C SER A 79 -7.08 9.28 10.28
N ASN A 80 -8.13 9.95 9.79
CA ASN A 80 -8.56 11.24 10.31
C ASN A 80 -9.57 11.07 11.43
N ARG A 81 -9.61 12.02 12.37
CA ARG A 81 -10.65 12.01 13.40
C ARG A 81 -11.99 12.45 12.81
N LEU A 82 -13.04 11.73 13.17
CA LEU A 82 -14.42 12.11 12.94
C LEU A 82 -14.81 13.30 13.85
N PRO A 83 -15.90 14.03 13.54
CA PRO A 83 -16.36 15.17 14.34
C PRO A 83 -16.63 14.86 15.81
N ASP A 84 -17.00 13.62 16.13
CA ASP A 84 -17.22 13.12 17.48
C ASP A 84 -15.92 12.72 18.22
N GLY A 85 -14.77 12.91 17.57
CA GLY A 85 -13.45 12.60 18.10
C GLY A 85 -13.02 11.14 17.95
N SER A 86 -13.86 10.28 17.37
CA SER A 86 -13.53 8.89 17.02
C SER A 86 -12.76 8.80 15.69
N TYR A 87 -12.44 7.60 15.23
CA TYR A 87 -11.80 7.35 13.92
C TYR A 87 -12.74 6.51 13.05
N PRO A 88 -12.68 6.66 11.72
CA PRO A 88 -13.25 5.69 10.78
C PRO A 88 -12.72 4.29 11.07
N THR A 89 -13.52 3.27 10.74
CA THR A 89 -13.22 1.85 11.06
C THR A 89 -13.35 0.95 9.84
N GLU A 90 -13.67 1.50 8.68
CA GLU A 90 -13.98 0.76 7.45
C GLU A 90 -12.78 -0.08 6.98
N ILE A 91 -11.56 0.41 7.18
CA ILE A 91 -10.33 -0.29 6.78
C ILE A 91 -9.98 -1.39 7.78
N GLU A 92 -10.18 -1.14 9.07
CA GLU A 92 -10.04 -2.13 10.14
C GLU A 92 -11.07 -3.25 9.99
N ASP A 93 -12.33 -2.93 9.69
CA ASP A 93 -13.41 -3.87 9.39
C ASP A 93 -13.04 -4.72 8.16
N LEU A 94 -12.54 -4.10 7.08
CA LEU A 94 -12.07 -4.81 5.89
C LEU A 94 -10.90 -5.75 6.22
N PHE A 95 -9.93 -5.31 7.01
CA PHE A 95 -8.80 -6.15 7.43
C PHE A 95 -9.30 -7.39 8.17
N LEU A 96 -10.24 -7.24 9.10
CA LEU A 96 -10.81 -8.37 9.83
C LEU A 96 -11.60 -9.30 8.94
N GLU A 97 -12.35 -8.76 7.96
CA GLU A 97 -13.02 -9.59 6.96
C GLU A 97 -12.03 -10.40 6.12
N LEU A 98 -10.89 -9.81 5.74
CA LEU A 98 -9.83 -10.52 5.02
C LEU A 98 -9.20 -11.62 5.88
N VAL A 99 -8.99 -11.36 7.17
CA VAL A 99 -8.47 -12.35 8.13
C VAL A 99 -9.44 -13.51 8.30
N GLU A 100 -10.73 -13.21 8.55
CA GLU A 100 -11.81 -14.20 8.69
C GLU A 100 -11.93 -15.07 7.42
N ARG A 101 -11.89 -14.45 6.22
CA ARG A 101 -11.90 -15.20 4.95
C ARG A 101 -10.68 -16.08 4.74
N THR A 102 -9.54 -15.71 5.34
CA THR A 102 -8.27 -16.42 5.16
C THR A 102 -8.14 -17.60 6.10
N GLY A 103 -8.48 -17.42 7.37
CA GLY A 103 -8.28 -18.38 8.45
C GLY A 103 -9.54 -18.99 9.05
N GLY A 104 -10.73 -18.57 8.61
CA GLY A 104 -12.00 -18.99 9.18
C GLY A 104 -12.34 -18.25 10.48
N GLU A 105 -13.33 -18.76 11.21
CA GLU A 105 -13.84 -18.13 12.44
C GLU A 105 -12.78 -18.09 13.55
N GLU A 106 -11.85 -19.06 13.59
CA GLU A 106 -10.77 -19.16 14.59
C GLU A 106 -9.54 -18.29 14.26
N ALA A 107 -9.62 -17.43 13.23
CA ALA A 107 -8.50 -16.63 12.78
C ALA A 107 -8.06 -15.59 13.83
N GLY A 108 -6.84 -15.75 14.35
CA GLY A 108 -6.23 -14.83 15.31
C GLY A 108 -5.53 -13.64 14.67
N VAL A 109 -5.53 -12.51 15.40
CA VAL A 109 -4.87 -11.26 15.02
C VAL A 109 -3.84 -10.84 16.07
N VAL A 110 -2.66 -10.46 15.61
CA VAL A 110 -1.65 -9.77 16.44
C VAL A 110 -1.57 -8.30 16.06
N VAL A 111 -1.57 -7.42 17.06
CA VAL A 111 -1.40 -5.98 16.92
C VAL A 111 -0.05 -5.56 17.45
N ILE A 112 0.72 -4.82 16.64
CA ILE A 112 2.06 -4.35 16.96
C ILE A 112 2.05 -2.81 17.05
N PRO A 113 1.96 -2.23 18.26
CA PRO A 113 1.83 -0.79 18.45
C PRO A 113 3.17 -0.04 18.62
N THR A 114 4.31 -0.70 18.38
CA THR A 114 5.65 -0.25 18.82
C THR A 114 6.08 1.12 18.31
N ALA A 115 5.55 1.58 17.18
CA ALA A 115 5.79 2.93 16.69
C ALA A 115 5.21 4.00 17.64
N SER A 116 4.16 3.68 18.40
CA SER A 116 3.55 4.58 19.36
C SER A 116 4.45 4.87 20.56
N GLU A 117 4.31 6.07 21.11
CA GLU A 117 4.97 6.47 22.35
C GLU A 117 4.40 5.74 23.56
N THR A 118 3.09 5.49 23.53
CA THR A 118 2.31 4.91 24.64
C THR A 118 2.02 3.42 24.43
N ALA A 119 2.82 2.75 23.59
CA ALA A 119 2.65 1.34 23.21
C ALA A 119 2.53 0.39 24.41
N GLU A 120 3.26 0.68 25.50
CA GLU A 120 3.22 -0.07 26.76
C GLU A 120 1.81 -0.10 27.36
N ASN A 121 1.12 1.04 27.36
CA ASN A 121 -0.19 1.23 28.00
C ASN A 121 -1.37 1.05 27.05
N MET A 122 -1.11 0.90 25.75
CA MET A 122 -2.16 0.64 24.76
C MET A 122 -2.67 -0.79 24.89
N ASN A 123 -3.99 -0.97 24.80
CA ASN A 123 -4.61 -2.28 24.55
C ASN A 123 -4.74 -2.46 23.03
N ALA A 124 -4.66 -3.69 22.52
CA ALA A 124 -4.93 -3.99 21.11
C ALA A 124 -6.31 -3.48 20.66
N ASP A 125 -7.30 -3.52 21.57
CA ASP A 125 -8.65 -2.95 21.37
C ASP A 125 -8.68 -1.45 21.07
N TYR A 126 -7.60 -0.71 21.39
CA TYR A 126 -7.52 0.71 21.09
C TYR A 126 -7.48 0.99 19.59
N PHE A 127 -6.78 0.14 18.83
CA PHE A 127 -6.63 0.25 17.38
C PHE A 127 -7.83 -0.30 16.63
N PHE A 128 -8.57 -1.17 17.29
CA PHE A 128 -9.70 -1.87 16.73
C PHE A 128 -10.93 -1.58 17.59
N ARG A 129 -11.72 -0.60 17.13
CA ARG A 129 -13.16 -0.47 17.45
C ARG A 129 -14.08 -0.96 16.30
N PRO A 130 -13.77 -2.09 15.64
CA PRO A 130 -14.52 -2.60 14.52
C PRO A 130 -15.92 -3.03 14.95
N LYS A 131 -16.80 -3.21 13.96
CA LYS A 131 -18.12 -3.82 14.16
C LYS A 131 -18.02 -5.32 14.51
N LYS A 132 -16.88 -5.95 14.20
CA LYS A 132 -16.59 -7.38 14.38
C LYS A 132 -15.33 -7.62 15.18
N ARG A 133 -15.26 -8.69 15.98
CA ARG A 133 -14.04 -9.09 16.70
C ARG A 133 -13.44 -10.35 16.07
N PRO A 134 -12.10 -10.44 15.94
CA PRO A 134 -11.46 -11.71 15.60
C PRO A 134 -11.59 -12.71 16.76
N ALA A 135 -11.38 -14.00 16.50
CA ALA A 135 -11.40 -15.03 17.55
C ALA A 135 -10.38 -14.77 18.66
N SER A 136 -9.23 -14.20 18.31
CA SER A 136 -8.23 -13.74 19.27
C SER A 136 -7.59 -12.44 18.79
N LEU A 137 -7.30 -11.55 19.74
CA LEU A 137 -6.65 -10.27 19.52
C LEU A 137 -5.55 -10.09 20.56
N GLU A 138 -4.29 -10.20 20.15
CA GLU A 138 -3.15 -10.11 21.05
C GLU A 138 -2.31 -8.87 20.74
N LYS A 139 -1.88 -8.15 21.78
CA LYS A 139 -0.86 -7.10 21.65
C LYS A 139 0.52 -7.74 21.73
N LEU A 140 1.36 -7.47 20.74
CA LEU A 140 2.78 -7.82 20.77
C LEU A 140 3.66 -6.57 20.71
N HIS A 141 4.43 -6.33 21.77
CA HIS A 141 5.25 -5.12 21.89
C HIS A 141 6.52 -5.37 22.71
N THR A 142 7.63 -4.83 22.23
CA THR A 142 8.90 -4.64 22.95
C THR A 142 9.71 -3.57 22.24
N ARG A 143 10.55 -2.84 22.96
CA ARG A 143 11.58 -1.94 22.40
C ARG A 143 12.99 -2.55 22.46
N SER A 144 13.12 -3.75 23.01
CA SER A 144 14.38 -4.50 23.04
C SER A 144 14.56 -5.32 21.77
N ARG A 145 15.66 -5.06 21.04
CA ARG A 145 16.04 -5.84 19.86
C ARG A 145 16.29 -7.30 20.20
N ASP A 146 16.93 -7.57 21.34
CA ASP A 146 17.23 -8.92 21.78
C ASP A 146 15.95 -9.70 22.02
N THR A 147 14.97 -9.08 22.69
CA THR A 147 13.65 -9.68 22.89
C THR A 147 12.94 -9.93 21.57
N ALA A 148 12.93 -8.95 20.66
CA ALA A 148 12.33 -9.07 19.33
C ALA A 148 12.97 -10.16 18.47
N ASN A 149 14.21 -10.55 18.77
CA ASN A 149 14.94 -11.59 18.09
C ASN A 149 14.81 -12.98 18.74
N THR A 150 13.92 -13.14 19.73
CA THR A 150 13.68 -14.45 20.37
C THR A 150 12.49 -15.17 19.76
N SER A 151 12.64 -16.49 19.64
CA SER A 151 11.56 -17.40 19.19
C SER A 151 10.30 -17.31 20.07
N ALA A 152 10.48 -17.14 21.39
CA ALA A 152 9.38 -17.01 22.33
C ALA A 152 8.56 -15.74 22.08
N PHE A 153 9.22 -14.62 21.79
CA PHE A 153 8.52 -13.35 21.53
C PHE A 153 7.77 -13.37 20.19
N THR A 154 8.29 -14.05 19.17
CA THR A 154 7.65 -14.07 17.85
C THR A 154 6.62 -15.19 17.67
N GLU A 155 6.47 -16.07 18.66
CA GLU A 155 5.52 -17.19 18.62
C GLU A 155 4.07 -16.76 18.33
N PRO A 156 3.53 -15.67 18.90
CA PRO A 156 2.19 -15.20 18.55
C PRO A 156 2.04 -14.86 17.06
N ILE A 157 3.08 -14.29 16.43
CA ILE A 157 3.05 -13.96 15.00
C ILE A 157 2.94 -15.23 14.17
N ARG A 158 3.61 -16.33 14.54
CA ARG A 158 3.56 -17.59 13.79
C ARG A 158 2.18 -18.23 13.75
N ARG A 159 1.41 -18.08 14.82
CA ARG A 159 0.04 -18.59 14.92
C ARG A 159 -1.00 -17.65 14.31
N ALA A 160 -0.68 -16.36 14.19
CA ALA A 160 -1.61 -15.37 13.69
C ALA A 160 -1.92 -15.56 12.19
N VAL A 161 -3.19 -15.33 11.84
CA VAL A 161 -3.64 -15.20 10.45
C VAL A 161 -3.51 -13.76 9.99
N GLY A 162 -3.79 -12.81 10.89
CA GLY A 162 -3.66 -11.38 10.65
C GLY A 162 -2.60 -10.73 11.52
N VAL A 163 -1.81 -9.82 10.95
CA VAL A 163 -0.95 -8.91 11.74
C VAL A 163 -1.24 -7.47 11.36
N TRP A 164 -1.45 -6.63 12.37
CA TRP A 164 -1.65 -5.19 12.20
C TRP A 164 -0.53 -4.39 12.86
N VAL A 165 0.26 -3.68 12.06
CA VAL A 165 1.31 -2.77 12.51
C VAL A 165 0.76 -1.35 12.60
N ALA A 166 0.68 -0.82 13.81
CA ALA A 166 0.11 0.50 14.04
C ALA A 166 1.06 1.65 13.67
N GLY A 167 0.49 2.85 13.61
CA GLY A 167 1.22 4.11 13.38
C GLY A 167 1.95 4.63 14.61
N GLY A 168 2.72 5.72 14.41
CA GLY A 168 3.54 6.37 15.42
C GLY A 168 4.80 6.97 14.81
N ASP A 169 5.96 6.67 15.37
CA ASP A 169 7.28 7.01 14.82
C ASP A 169 7.92 5.78 14.15
N GLN A 170 8.21 5.91 12.85
CA GLN A 170 8.88 4.90 12.03
C GLN A 170 10.20 4.43 12.65
N ARG A 171 10.97 5.34 13.24
CA ARG A 171 12.29 5.05 13.82
C ARG A 171 12.19 4.12 15.01
N ARG A 172 11.13 4.21 15.81
CA ARG A 172 10.92 3.29 16.94
C ARG A 172 10.74 1.85 16.45
N TRP A 173 10.02 1.67 15.34
CA TRP A 173 9.89 0.35 14.70
C TRP A 173 11.24 -0.13 14.17
N VAL A 174 11.94 0.68 13.37
CA VAL A 174 13.23 0.30 12.75
C VAL A 174 14.26 -0.09 13.83
N ASN A 175 14.35 0.71 14.88
CA ASN A 175 15.27 0.47 15.98
C ASN A 175 14.95 -0.84 16.72
N ALA A 176 13.67 -1.10 17.00
CA ALA A 176 13.27 -2.29 17.74
C ALA A 176 13.33 -3.57 16.90
N TYR A 177 12.90 -3.51 15.63
CA TYR A 177 12.54 -4.71 14.86
C TYR A 177 13.30 -4.90 13.56
N GLY A 178 13.90 -3.86 13.00
CA GLY A 178 14.62 -3.95 11.72
C GLY A 178 15.71 -5.02 11.78
N GLY A 179 15.68 -6.00 10.89
CA GLY A 179 16.64 -7.11 10.84
C GLY A 179 16.54 -8.16 11.95
N THR A 180 15.48 -8.16 12.76
CA THR A 180 15.24 -9.18 13.81
C THR A 180 14.38 -10.33 13.30
N LEU A 181 14.28 -11.41 14.08
CA LEU A 181 13.36 -12.52 13.83
C LEU A 181 11.90 -12.03 13.70
N LEU A 182 11.49 -11.02 14.46
CA LEU A 182 10.14 -10.45 14.30
C LEU A 182 9.89 -9.96 12.88
N GLU A 183 10.83 -9.22 12.28
CA GLU A 183 10.70 -8.74 10.91
C GLU A 183 10.55 -9.91 9.92
N GLN A 184 11.35 -10.98 10.09
CA GLN A 184 11.25 -12.18 9.26
C GLN A 184 9.87 -12.84 9.39
N GLU A 185 9.36 -12.97 10.61
CA GLU A 185 8.06 -13.59 10.87
C GLU A 185 6.88 -12.79 10.28
N LEU A 186 7.03 -11.46 10.14
CA LEU A 186 6.07 -10.63 9.40
C LEU A 186 6.03 -10.97 7.90
N HIS A 187 7.18 -11.25 7.29
CA HIS A 187 7.21 -11.74 5.91
C HIS A 187 6.56 -13.12 5.80
N ASP A 188 6.82 -13.99 6.78
CA ASP A 188 6.28 -15.34 6.80
C ASP A 188 4.75 -15.38 6.93
N VAL A 189 4.14 -14.35 7.56
CA VAL A 189 2.66 -14.16 7.56
C VAL A 189 2.13 -14.10 6.13
N VAL A 190 2.74 -13.25 5.29
CA VAL A 190 2.32 -13.10 3.90
C VAL A 190 2.67 -14.36 3.09
N HIS A 191 3.84 -14.97 3.34
CA HIS A 191 4.28 -16.16 2.62
C HIS A 191 3.33 -17.35 2.81
N ARG A 192 2.83 -17.56 4.04
CA ARG A 192 1.89 -18.65 4.34
C ARG A 192 0.42 -18.32 4.02
N GLY A 193 0.18 -17.21 3.31
CA GLY A 193 -1.16 -16.82 2.84
C GLY A 193 -1.96 -15.95 3.80
N GLY A 194 -1.36 -15.48 4.90
CA GLY A 194 -1.99 -14.59 5.89
C GLY A 194 -2.18 -13.15 5.40
N VAL A 195 -2.65 -12.30 6.30
CA VAL A 195 -2.94 -10.88 6.04
C VAL A 195 -2.02 -10.01 6.88
N PHE A 196 -1.14 -9.27 6.23
CA PHE A 196 -0.35 -8.23 6.87
C PHE A 196 -0.98 -6.86 6.58
N ALA A 197 -1.17 -6.05 7.61
CA ALA A 197 -1.63 -4.68 7.48
C ALA A 197 -0.72 -3.74 8.24
N ALA A 198 -0.50 -2.54 7.70
CA ALA A 198 0.22 -1.50 8.38
C ALA A 198 -0.40 -0.13 8.10
N THR A 199 -0.42 0.74 9.12
CA THR A 199 -1.02 2.08 9.01
C THR A 199 -0.03 3.19 9.36
N SER A 200 -0.11 4.29 8.61
CA SER A 200 0.68 5.50 8.81
C SER A 200 2.19 5.21 8.87
N ALA A 201 2.84 5.36 10.03
CA ALA A 201 4.28 5.05 10.15
C ALA A 201 4.61 3.60 9.78
N GLY A 202 3.78 2.62 10.17
CA GLY A 202 3.98 1.24 9.75
C GLY A 202 3.87 1.07 8.23
N ALA A 203 2.93 1.77 7.60
CA ALA A 203 2.71 1.71 6.14
C ALA A 203 3.89 2.28 5.34
N ALA A 204 4.51 3.36 5.84
CA ALA A 204 5.69 3.95 5.21
C ALA A 204 6.89 2.97 5.16
N LEU A 205 6.94 2.03 6.11
CA LEU A 205 8.01 1.03 6.25
C LEU A 205 7.80 -0.23 5.41
N VAL A 206 6.71 -0.38 4.65
CA VAL A 206 6.43 -1.61 3.89
C VAL A 206 7.45 -1.87 2.78
N SER A 207 8.14 -0.82 2.32
CA SER A 207 9.17 -0.88 1.28
C SER A 207 10.57 -1.12 1.85
N VAL A 208 11.53 -1.47 0.99
CA VAL A 208 12.95 -1.52 1.40
C VAL A 208 13.47 -0.11 1.64
N GLU A 209 13.24 0.81 0.70
CA GLU A 209 13.60 2.22 0.84
C GLU A 209 12.41 3.02 1.36
N SER A 210 12.49 3.51 2.59
CA SER A 210 11.34 4.07 3.30
C SER A 210 11.58 5.47 3.81
N ILE A 211 10.53 6.29 3.82
CA ILE A 211 10.54 7.62 4.43
C ILE A 211 10.30 7.45 5.94
N LEU A 212 11.29 7.83 6.75
CA LEU A 212 11.22 7.77 8.21
C LEU A 212 10.65 9.04 8.84
N GLY A 213 10.54 10.13 8.06
CA GLY A 213 10.07 11.43 8.54
C GLY A 213 10.62 12.57 7.70
N GLY A 214 10.64 13.77 8.28
CA GLY A 214 11.30 14.95 7.72
C GLY A 214 10.54 15.67 6.60
N ASP A 215 10.92 16.94 6.42
CA ASP A 215 10.65 17.76 5.24
C ASP A 215 11.84 18.72 5.03
N PRO A 216 12.80 18.42 4.11
CA PRO A 216 12.78 17.33 3.13
C PRO A 216 12.83 15.93 3.76
N ALA A 217 12.39 14.91 3.01
CA ALA A 217 12.24 13.55 3.51
C ALA A 217 13.56 12.94 4.01
N GLU A 218 13.51 12.37 5.22
CA GLU A 218 14.55 11.54 5.81
C GLU A 218 14.30 10.08 5.42
N MET A 219 15.32 9.44 4.86
CA MET A 219 15.21 8.09 4.29
C MET A 219 15.90 7.06 5.18
N GLY A 220 15.41 5.82 5.14
CA GLY A 220 16.03 4.68 5.81
C GLY A 220 15.52 3.36 5.26
N THR A 221 15.81 2.28 5.97
CA THR A 221 15.43 0.93 5.58
C THR A 221 14.14 0.50 6.28
N GLY A 222 13.15 0.08 5.50
CA GLY A 222 11.91 -0.51 6.01
C GLY A 222 11.94 -2.04 6.06
N ILE A 223 10.75 -2.61 6.25
CA ILE A 223 10.46 -4.05 6.35
C ILE A 223 10.83 -4.78 5.07
N GLY A 224 10.67 -4.13 3.91
CA GLY A 224 11.07 -4.69 2.61
C GLY A 224 10.10 -5.70 1.99
N MET A 225 8.80 -5.63 2.29
CA MET A 225 7.77 -6.47 1.66
C MET A 225 7.49 -6.08 0.20
N VAL A 226 7.77 -4.82 -0.15
CA VAL A 226 7.60 -4.28 -1.51
C VAL A 226 8.92 -3.68 -2.00
N LYS A 227 9.48 -4.27 -3.07
CA LYS A 227 10.65 -3.77 -3.81
C LYS A 227 10.20 -2.78 -4.90
N GLY A 228 11.01 -1.75 -5.13
CA GLY A 228 10.77 -0.75 -6.17
C GLY A 228 9.68 0.27 -5.85
N GLY A 229 8.90 0.08 -4.77
CA GLY A 229 7.96 1.07 -4.24
C GLY A 229 8.57 1.91 -3.12
N ILE A 230 8.11 3.16 -2.98
CA ILE A 230 8.38 4.05 -1.86
C ILE A 230 7.06 4.61 -1.37
N PHE A 231 6.79 4.47 -0.08
CA PHE A 231 5.47 4.77 0.49
C PHE A 231 5.50 6.03 1.34
N ASP A 232 4.58 6.96 1.08
CA ASP A 232 4.32 8.11 1.94
C ASP A 232 2.84 8.24 2.28
N MET A 233 2.56 8.63 3.51
CA MET A 233 1.24 8.58 4.15
C MET A 233 0.80 9.97 4.55
N HIS A 234 -0.52 10.15 4.74
CA HIS A 234 -1.14 11.45 5.01
C HIS A 234 -0.80 12.49 3.93
N LEU A 235 -0.92 12.11 2.65
CA LEU A 235 -0.62 13.01 1.54
C LEU A 235 -1.51 14.26 1.52
N ASP A 236 -2.71 14.14 2.06
CA ASP A 236 -3.67 15.21 2.35
C ASP A 236 -3.10 16.30 3.28
N ARG A 237 -1.98 16.03 3.98
CA ARG A 237 -1.23 17.00 4.79
C ARG A 237 -0.10 17.71 4.03
N GLY A 238 -0.17 17.76 2.70
CA GLY A 238 0.79 18.50 1.87
C GLY A 238 2.12 17.79 1.66
N ARG A 239 2.17 16.45 1.75
CA ARG A 239 3.41 15.65 1.65
C ARG A 239 3.79 15.24 0.22
N LEU A 240 2.97 15.56 -0.77
CA LEU A 240 3.29 15.26 -2.16
C LEU A 240 4.65 15.82 -2.62
N PRO A 241 5.04 17.07 -2.32
CA PRO A 241 6.33 17.61 -2.73
C PRO A 241 7.52 16.80 -2.23
N ARG A 242 7.50 16.34 -0.97
CA ARG A 242 8.60 15.51 -0.43
C ARG A 242 8.66 14.14 -1.10
N LEU A 243 7.53 13.50 -1.37
CA LEU A 243 7.49 12.23 -2.10
C LEU A 243 8.06 12.39 -3.52
N LEU A 244 7.70 13.47 -4.22
CA LEU A 244 8.24 13.76 -5.55
C LEU A 244 9.76 14.02 -5.52
N GLY A 245 10.27 14.70 -4.49
CA GLY A 245 11.70 14.86 -4.29
C GLY A 245 12.44 13.53 -4.10
N VAL A 246 11.84 12.61 -3.34
CA VAL A 246 12.36 11.26 -3.13
C VAL A 246 12.37 10.46 -4.44
N VAL A 247 11.26 10.42 -5.17
CA VAL A 247 11.17 9.69 -6.45
C VAL A 247 12.13 10.27 -7.49
N LYS A 248 12.28 11.60 -7.56
CA LYS A 248 13.24 12.26 -8.47
C LYS A 248 14.69 11.85 -8.21
N SER A 249 15.05 11.62 -6.94
CA SER A 249 16.41 11.19 -6.56
C SER A 249 16.65 9.68 -6.69
N ARG A 250 15.61 8.90 -7.05
CA ARG A 250 15.65 7.43 -7.12
C ARG A 250 15.10 6.90 -8.44
N PRO A 251 15.85 7.06 -9.55
CA PRO A 251 15.43 6.53 -10.84
C PRO A 251 15.12 5.03 -10.76
N GLY A 252 13.94 4.64 -11.22
CA GLY A 252 13.48 3.25 -11.19
C GLY A 252 12.56 2.89 -10.02
N CYS A 253 12.44 3.76 -9.02
CA CYS A 253 11.44 3.62 -7.96
C CYS A 253 10.11 4.28 -8.35
N VAL A 254 9.02 3.76 -7.78
CA VAL A 254 7.67 4.30 -7.87
C VAL A 254 7.23 4.80 -6.52
N GLY A 255 6.81 6.07 -6.46
CA GLY A 255 6.22 6.65 -5.26
C GLY A 255 4.74 6.30 -5.13
N PHE A 256 4.34 5.81 -3.97
CA PHE A 256 2.96 5.58 -3.58
C PHE A 256 2.61 6.52 -2.46
N GLY A 257 1.68 7.42 -2.74
CA GLY A 257 1.21 8.38 -1.78
C GLY A 257 -0.24 8.11 -1.40
N LEU A 258 -0.51 7.88 -0.12
CA LEU A 258 -1.86 7.60 0.36
C LEU A 258 -2.36 8.76 1.23
N ASP A 259 -3.55 9.26 0.93
CA ASP A 259 -4.30 10.14 1.83
C ASP A 259 -4.75 9.36 3.07
N ALA A 260 -5.08 10.04 4.16
CA ALA A 260 -5.74 9.40 5.29
C ALA A 260 -7.06 8.71 4.87
N ASP A 261 -7.48 7.73 5.67
CA ASP A 261 -8.67 6.91 5.45
C ASP A 261 -8.68 6.21 4.08
N THR A 262 -7.50 5.88 3.56
CA THR A 262 -7.28 5.21 2.28
C THR A 262 -6.30 4.05 2.44
N ALA A 263 -6.59 2.92 1.80
CA ALA A 263 -5.76 1.74 1.77
C ALA A 263 -5.45 1.28 0.34
N LEU A 264 -4.24 0.76 0.15
CA LEU A 264 -3.88 -0.07 -0.99
C LEU A 264 -3.83 -1.53 -0.52
N ILE A 265 -4.68 -2.37 -1.11
CA ILE A 265 -4.75 -3.81 -0.84
C ILE A 265 -4.02 -4.53 -1.97
N ILE A 266 -3.02 -5.32 -1.62
CA ILE A 266 -2.17 -6.02 -2.57
C ILE A 266 -2.34 -7.53 -2.39
N GLN A 267 -2.67 -8.23 -3.47
CA GLN A 267 -2.74 -9.69 -3.55
C GLN A 267 -2.10 -10.17 -4.85
N GLY A 268 -0.99 -10.90 -4.74
CA GLY A 268 -0.11 -11.11 -5.89
C GLY A 268 0.22 -9.77 -6.54
N THR A 269 0.22 -9.67 -7.86
CA THR A 269 0.66 -8.46 -8.56
C THR A 269 -0.45 -7.40 -8.73
N ARG A 270 -1.62 -7.62 -8.11
CA ARG A 270 -2.78 -6.73 -8.23
C ARG A 270 -2.94 -5.89 -6.98
N GLY A 271 -2.99 -4.58 -7.17
CA GLY A 271 -3.42 -3.60 -6.18
C GLY A 271 -4.89 -3.19 -6.36
N ARG A 272 -5.60 -2.96 -5.27
CA ARG A 272 -6.92 -2.32 -5.24
C ARG A 272 -6.95 -1.22 -4.19
N VAL A 273 -7.46 -0.05 -4.57
CA VAL A 273 -7.65 1.07 -3.65
C VAL A 273 -8.98 0.93 -2.92
N PHE A 274 -8.99 1.22 -1.63
CA PHE A 274 -10.17 1.20 -0.78
C PHE A 274 -10.15 2.37 0.20
N GLY A 275 -11.30 2.98 0.47
CA GLY A 275 -11.43 4.05 1.47
C GLY A 275 -11.88 5.38 0.90
N ALA A 276 -11.89 6.43 1.73
CA ALA A 276 -12.53 7.70 1.42
C ALA A 276 -11.63 8.70 0.66
N GLY A 277 -10.31 8.61 0.82
CA GLY A 277 -9.35 9.48 0.15
C GLY A 277 -8.83 8.90 -1.17
N ASN A 278 -7.68 9.41 -1.62
CA ASN A 278 -7.04 8.96 -2.86
C ASN A 278 -5.67 8.35 -2.62
N MET A 279 -5.30 7.44 -3.52
CA MET A 279 -3.92 7.00 -3.70
C MET A 279 -3.34 7.70 -4.93
N ARG A 280 -2.06 8.06 -4.86
CA ARG A 280 -1.30 8.61 -5.98
C ARG A 280 -0.13 7.70 -6.29
N ILE A 281 0.09 7.46 -7.58
CA ILE A 281 1.29 6.80 -8.09
C ILE A 281 2.13 7.84 -8.80
N CYS A 282 3.35 8.04 -8.30
CA CYS A 282 4.29 9.05 -8.76
C CYS A 282 5.49 8.37 -9.40
N VAL A 283 5.77 8.70 -10.66
CA VAL A 283 6.93 8.20 -11.39
C VAL A 283 7.71 9.40 -11.93
N HIS A 284 9.02 9.39 -11.74
CA HIS A 284 9.91 10.37 -12.36
C HIS A 284 10.90 9.65 -13.28
N PRO A 285 10.59 9.53 -14.58
CA PRO A 285 11.50 8.90 -15.53
C PRO A 285 12.84 9.64 -15.57
N SER A 286 13.93 8.90 -15.78
CA SER A 286 15.25 9.50 -15.96
C SER A 286 15.26 10.41 -17.18
N GLY A 287 15.78 11.63 -17.03
CA GLY A 287 15.83 12.63 -18.09
C GLY A 287 14.51 13.37 -18.36
N ALA A 288 13.41 13.01 -17.72
CA ALA A 288 12.17 13.77 -17.83
C ALA A 288 12.26 15.11 -17.07
N GLU A 289 11.67 16.16 -17.63
CA GLU A 289 11.58 17.47 -16.97
C GLU A 289 10.61 17.43 -15.77
N LYS A 290 9.55 16.60 -15.87
CA LYS A 290 8.42 16.57 -14.95
C LYS A 290 8.07 15.14 -14.54
N PRO A 291 7.59 14.92 -13.30
CA PRO A 291 7.04 13.64 -12.90
C PRO A 291 5.65 13.41 -13.51
N SER A 292 5.27 12.14 -13.63
CA SER A 292 3.90 11.69 -13.89
C SER A 292 3.22 11.37 -12.57
N ILE A 293 1.96 11.79 -12.41
CA ILE A 293 1.14 11.47 -11.25
C ILE A 293 -0.21 10.91 -11.72
N ASP A 294 -0.43 9.62 -11.43
CA ASP A 294 -1.72 8.97 -11.62
C ASP A 294 -2.49 8.99 -10.28
N VAL A 295 -3.77 9.35 -10.30
CA VAL A 295 -4.66 9.39 -9.12
C VAL A 295 -5.66 8.24 -9.20
N PHE A 296 -5.82 7.55 -8.08
CA PHE A 296 -6.71 6.40 -7.92
C PHE A 296 -7.63 6.64 -6.72
N SER A 297 -8.90 6.29 -6.88
CA SER A 297 -9.94 6.40 -5.86
C SER A 297 -10.46 5.01 -5.47
N ASN A 298 -11.38 4.97 -4.50
CA ASN A 298 -12.01 3.73 -4.03
C ASN A 298 -12.49 2.83 -5.18
N GLY A 299 -12.10 1.56 -5.14
CA GLY A 299 -12.48 0.55 -6.13
C GLY A 299 -11.53 0.46 -7.34
N ASP A 300 -10.72 1.49 -7.60
CA ASP A 300 -9.74 1.43 -8.69
C ASP A 300 -8.71 0.33 -8.46
N THR A 301 -8.22 -0.23 -9.55
CA THR A 301 -7.24 -1.32 -9.54
C THR A 301 -5.98 -0.94 -10.30
N VAL A 302 -4.86 -1.53 -9.90
CA VAL A 302 -3.55 -1.31 -10.51
C VAL A 302 -2.80 -2.62 -10.64
N ASP A 303 -2.14 -2.83 -11.78
CA ASP A 303 -1.18 -3.92 -11.97
C ASP A 303 0.23 -3.44 -11.60
N LEU A 304 0.76 -3.98 -10.50
CA LEU A 304 2.04 -3.59 -9.93
C LEU A 304 3.24 -4.07 -10.78
N ASN A 305 3.07 -5.12 -11.61
CA ASN A 305 4.13 -5.55 -12.53
C ASN A 305 4.42 -4.50 -13.59
N THR A 306 3.36 -3.89 -14.13
CA THR A 306 3.49 -2.84 -15.16
C THR A 306 4.15 -1.57 -14.62
N LEU A 307 4.20 -1.42 -13.30
CA LEU A 307 4.82 -0.31 -12.59
C LEU A 307 6.24 -0.63 -12.07
N LYS A 308 6.87 -1.73 -12.51
CA LYS A 308 8.20 -2.17 -12.02
C LYS A 308 8.26 -2.33 -10.49
N VAL A 309 7.16 -2.71 -9.85
CA VAL A 309 7.11 -3.01 -8.41
C VAL A 309 7.05 -4.52 -8.23
N THR A 310 7.92 -5.05 -7.38
CA THR A 310 7.96 -6.49 -7.07
C THR A 310 7.57 -6.69 -5.61
N ILE A 311 6.63 -7.60 -5.36
CA ILE A 311 6.29 -7.99 -3.99
C ILE A 311 7.23 -9.12 -3.59
N VAL A 312 7.76 -9.02 -2.38
CA VAL A 312 8.86 -9.83 -1.92
C VAL A 312 8.38 -10.79 -0.86
N PRO A 313 8.37 -12.10 -1.14
CA PRO A 313 8.40 -13.12 -0.11
C PRO A 313 9.79 -13.17 0.54
N ASN A 314 9.86 -13.52 1.83
CA ASN A 314 11.08 -13.52 2.68
C ASN A 314 12.36 -14.09 2.01
N GLU A 315 12.20 -15.08 1.12
CA GLU A 315 13.29 -15.81 0.44
C GLU A 315 14.19 -14.96 -0.48
N GLU A 316 13.81 -13.72 -0.83
CA GLU A 316 14.59 -12.86 -1.73
C GLU A 316 15.25 -11.64 -1.06
N ARG A 317 15.45 -11.65 0.26
CA ARG A 317 16.23 -10.60 0.94
C ARG A 317 17.73 -10.83 0.69
N PRO A 318 18.51 -9.85 0.19
CA PRO A 318 19.96 -9.93 0.34
C PRO A 318 20.27 -10.01 1.85
N ALA A 319 21.03 -11.02 2.26
CA ALA A 319 21.48 -11.16 3.64
C ALA A 319 22.05 -9.81 4.11
N PRO A 320 21.75 -9.36 5.34
CA PRO A 320 22.31 -8.11 5.86
C PRO A 320 23.82 -8.16 5.67
N ALA A 321 24.35 -7.19 4.91
CA ALA A 321 25.78 -7.09 4.67
C ALA A 321 26.50 -7.10 6.02
N ASN A 322 27.48 -7.99 6.15
CA ASN A 322 28.32 -8.12 7.33
C ASN A 322 28.80 -6.75 7.80
N VAL A 323 28.23 -6.26 8.91
CA VAL A 323 28.90 -5.27 9.75
C VAL A 323 29.80 -6.09 10.66
N THR A 324 31.04 -6.26 10.24
CA THR A 324 32.12 -6.79 11.07
C THR A 324 32.26 -5.95 12.33
N VAL A 325 32.11 -6.59 13.48
CA VAL A 325 32.66 -6.09 14.75
C VAL A 325 33.53 -7.21 15.33
N GLY A 326 34.84 -7.10 15.11
CA GLY A 326 35.89 -7.78 15.87
C GLY A 326 36.11 -9.27 15.60
N ALA A 327 37.19 -9.57 14.89
CA ALA A 327 37.93 -10.85 14.94
C ALA A 327 38.68 -10.96 16.31
N PRO A 328 39.26 -12.11 16.71
CA PRO A 328 39.65 -13.30 15.93
C PRO A 328 38.82 -14.58 16.18
#